data_AF-A0A355G7D7-F1
#
_entry.id   AF-A0A355G7D7-F1
#
_cell.length_a   1.000
_cell.length_b   1.000
_cell.length_c   1.000
_cell.angle_alpha   90.00
_cell.angle_beta   90.00
_cell.angle_gamma   90.00
#
_symmetry.space_group_name_H-M   'P 1'
#
loop_
_entity.id
_entity.type
_entity.pdbx_description
1 polymer ?
#
loop_
_entity_poly.entity_id
_entity_poly.type
_entity_poly.pdbx_seq_one_letter_code
_entity_poly.pdbx_strand_id
1 'polypeptide(L)'
;PYGTRGDQLSFNQTDITAPELAAKYAKYDQQKNDLKHRMHAIEETAIKKMPGVDQRRSETRERGKLLKEKLAEYLEPDESQAYQGLKEKLKQLEADRKKLPPRKAALSVRRSLKAPRETFVLLRGNPHVPGDRVEPGFPELFGETEAIIPKPTQDQQTSGRRRVLAEWIADENNMLTSRVIVNRIWQHH
;
A
#
# COMPACT_ATOMS: atom_id res chain seq x y z
N PRO A 1 9.48 24.21 5.07
CA PRO A 1 9.57 23.13 4.06
C PRO A 1 8.89 21.85 4.56
N TYR A 2 7.65 21.60 4.12
CA TYR A 2 6.93 20.36 4.46
C TYR A 2 7.68 19.15 3.90
N GLY A 3 7.78 18.07 4.67
CA GLY A 3 8.51 16.86 4.28
C GLY A 3 7.96 16.27 2.97
N THR A 4 8.86 15.93 2.05
CA THR A 4 8.52 15.22 0.82
C THR A 4 8.06 13.81 1.18
N ARG A 5 6.77 13.51 0.99
CA ARG A 5 6.24 12.15 1.20
C ARG A 5 6.88 11.20 0.19
N GLY A 6 7.43 10.08 0.68
CA GLY A 6 8.14 9.10 -0.13
C GLY A 6 7.27 8.36 -1.15
N ASP A 7 5.95 8.29 -0.92
CA ASP A 7 4.97 7.72 -1.84
C ASP A 7 3.64 8.47 -1.70
N GLN A 8 3.17 9.04 -2.81
CA GLN A 8 1.88 9.75 -2.88
C GLN A 8 0.79 8.92 -3.58
N LEU A 9 1.16 7.87 -4.31
CA LEU A 9 0.26 7.10 -5.17
C LEU A 9 -0.41 5.93 -4.42
N SER A 10 0.10 5.49 -3.28
CA SER A 10 -0.46 4.33 -2.58
C SER A 10 -1.82 4.57 -1.90
N PHE A 11 -2.15 5.81 -1.53
CA PHE A 11 -3.30 6.08 -0.66
C PHE A 11 -4.34 6.99 -1.29
N ASN A 12 -3.94 8.19 -1.72
CA ASN A 12 -4.86 9.29 -2.02
C ASN A 12 -4.62 9.94 -3.39
N GLN A 13 -3.84 9.31 -4.28
CA GLN A 13 -3.64 9.81 -5.64
C GLN A 13 -3.67 8.69 -6.66
N THR A 14 -4.28 8.96 -7.82
CA THR A 14 -4.27 8.08 -8.99
C THR A 14 -3.36 8.66 -10.04
N ASP A 15 -2.52 7.80 -10.60
CA ASP A 15 -1.68 8.14 -11.74
C ASP A 15 -2.56 8.32 -12.97
N ILE A 16 -2.58 9.53 -13.51
CA ILE A 16 -3.34 9.91 -14.71
C ILE A 16 -2.39 10.25 -15.87
N THR A 17 -1.14 9.77 -15.81
CA THR A 17 -0.20 9.90 -16.93
C THR A 17 -0.67 9.14 -18.15
N ALA A 18 -0.18 9.55 -19.33
CA ALA A 18 -0.37 8.79 -20.55
C ALA A 18 0.13 7.35 -20.37
N PRO A 19 -0.56 6.34 -20.93
CA PRO A 19 -0.27 4.91 -20.66
C PRO A 19 1.16 4.51 -21.03
N GLU A 20 1.74 5.08 -22.08
CA GLU A 20 3.14 4.86 -22.46
C GLU A 20 4.13 5.33 -21.40
N LEU A 21 3.87 6.50 -20.80
CA LEU A 21 4.70 7.08 -19.75
C LEU A 21 4.53 6.28 -18.44
N ALA A 22 3.31 5.87 -18.12
CA ALA A 22 3.01 4.99 -17.00
C ALA A 22 3.77 3.66 -17.11
N ALA A 23 3.81 3.04 -18.29
CA ALA A 23 4.55 1.81 -18.53
C ALA A 23 6.08 1.98 -18.35
N LYS A 24 6.65 3.10 -18.85
CA LYS A 24 8.07 3.43 -18.62
C LYS A 24 8.38 3.56 -17.12
N TYR A 25 7.49 4.23 -16.39
CA TYR A 25 7.61 4.40 -14.95
C TYR A 25 7.44 3.09 -14.16
N ALA A 26 6.52 2.22 -14.57
CA ALA A 26 6.34 0.90 -13.99
C ALA A 26 7.60 0.04 -14.15
N LYS A 27 8.22 0.05 -15.35
CA LYS A 27 9.50 -0.63 -15.61
C LYS A 27 10.63 -0.08 -14.73
N TYR A 28 10.72 1.25 -14.59
CA TYR A 28 11.68 1.89 -13.69
C TYR A 28 11.46 1.46 -12.23
N ASP A 29 10.22 1.47 -11.75
CA ASP A 29 9.89 1.11 -10.36
C ASP A 29 10.24 -0.37 -10.09
N GLN A 30 9.94 -1.27 -11.03
CA GLN A 30 10.32 -2.68 -10.93
C GLN A 30 11.84 -2.84 -10.85
N GLN A 31 12.59 -2.25 -11.78
CA GLN A 31 14.06 -2.32 -11.80
C GLN A 31 14.67 -1.75 -10.51
N LYS A 32 14.13 -0.64 -10.02
CA LYS A 32 14.57 -0.02 -8.77
C LYS A 32 14.34 -0.94 -7.57
N ASN A 33 13.17 -1.56 -7.49
CA ASN A 33 12.84 -2.49 -6.41
C ASN A 33 13.73 -3.73 -6.46
N ASP A 34 13.94 -4.31 -7.64
CA ASP A 34 14.84 -5.46 -7.83
C ASP A 34 16.27 -5.15 -7.38
N LEU A 35 16.81 -3.99 -7.78
CA LEU A 35 18.14 -3.55 -7.35
C LEU A 35 18.21 -3.36 -5.83
N LYS A 36 17.19 -2.73 -5.23
CA LYS A 36 17.13 -2.55 -3.77
C LYS A 36 17.04 -3.88 -3.03
N HIS A 37 16.27 -4.85 -3.52
CA HIS A 37 16.19 -6.17 -2.92
C HIS A 37 17.54 -6.90 -2.96
N ARG A 38 18.27 -6.81 -4.07
CA ARG A 38 19.62 -7.38 -4.19
C ARG A 38 20.61 -6.69 -3.25
N MET A 39 20.57 -5.36 -3.15
CA MET A 39 21.40 -4.61 -2.21
C MET A 39 21.09 -5.00 -0.77
N HIS A 40 19.81 -5.06 -0.40
CA HIS A 40 19.38 -5.45 0.93
C HIS A 40 19.82 -6.88 1.27
N ALA A 41 19.82 -7.82 0.32
CA ALA A 41 20.32 -9.17 0.55
C ALA A 41 21.80 -9.18 0.96
N ILE A 42 22.64 -8.37 0.30
CA ILE A 42 24.05 -8.20 0.65
C ILE A 42 24.21 -7.46 1.99
N GLU A 43 23.39 -6.45 2.27
CA GLU A 43 23.40 -5.78 3.56
C GLU A 43 23.06 -6.74 4.71
N GLU A 44 22.12 -7.66 4.50
CA GLU A 44 21.74 -8.66 5.51
C GLU A 44 22.83 -9.71 5.75
N THR A 45 23.60 -10.12 4.73
CA THR A 45 24.76 -11.01 4.95
C THR A 45 25.82 -10.32 5.80
N ALA A 46 26.06 -9.03 5.56
CA ALA A 46 26.97 -8.22 6.36
C ALA A 46 26.47 -8.01 7.80
N ILE A 47 25.20 -7.66 7.98
CA ILE A 47 24.61 -7.42 9.31
C ILE A 47 24.72 -8.68 10.18
N LYS A 48 24.49 -9.88 9.63
CA LYS A 48 24.65 -11.14 10.37
C LYS A 48 26.07 -11.37 10.90
N LYS A 49 27.09 -10.83 10.22
CA LYS A 49 28.50 -10.90 10.64
C LYS A 49 28.86 -9.84 11.71
N MET A 50 28.02 -8.81 11.90
CA MET A 50 28.26 -7.73 12.85
C MET A 50 28.02 -8.15 14.31
N PRO A 51 28.58 -7.43 15.31
CA PRO A 51 28.25 -7.63 16.72
C PRO A 51 26.75 -7.50 17.00
N GLY A 52 26.24 -8.22 18.01
CA GLY A 52 24.81 -8.21 18.34
C GLY A 52 24.22 -6.84 18.69
N VAL A 53 25.04 -5.90 19.16
CA VAL A 53 24.63 -4.50 19.39
C VAL A 53 24.28 -3.80 18.07
N ASP A 54 25.12 -3.99 17.05
CA ASP A 54 24.93 -3.40 15.72
C ASP A 54 23.80 -4.09 14.97
N GLN A 55 23.61 -5.40 15.14
CA GLN A 55 22.44 -6.11 14.62
C GLN A 55 21.14 -5.51 15.12
N ARG A 56 21.00 -5.31 16.44
CA ARG A 56 19.82 -4.63 17.04
C ARG A 56 19.68 -3.18 16.55
N ARG A 57 20.81 -2.47 16.39
CA ARG A 57 20.81 -1.11 15.83
C ARG A 57 20.26 -1.09 14.41
N SER A 58 20.50 -2.13 13.61
CA SER A 58 19.96 -2.27 12.25
C SER A 58 18.44 -2.43 12.17
N GLU A 59 17.79 -2.88 13.25
CA GLU A 59 16.33 -3.05 13.33
C GLU A 59 15.60 -1.72 13.63
N THR A 60 16.35 -0.69 14.04
CA THR A 60 15.79 0.63 14.34
C THR A 60 15.95 1.61 13.18
N ARG A 61 15.49 2.85 13.38
CA ARG A 61 15.63 3.95 12.41
C ARG A 61 17.08 4.30 12.07
N GLU A 62 18.05 3.78 12.84
CA GLU A 62 19.47 4.03 12.65
C GLU A 62 20.15 3.13 11.62
N ARG A 63 19.43 2.17 11.03
CA ARG A 63 19.96 1.26 10.00
C ARG A 63 20.79 1.97 8.93
N GLY A 64 20.28 3.07 8.39
CA GLY A 64 20.97 3.82 7.33
C GLY A 64 22.26 4.52 7.78
N LYS A 65 22.40 4.86 9.07
CA LYS A 65 23.64 5.40 9.64
C LYS A 65 24.65 4.27 9.86
N LEU A 66 24.19 3.18 10.48
CA LEU A 66 25.00 1.98 10.71
C LEU A 66 25.61 1.46 9.40
N LEU A 67 24.81 1.31 8.35
CA LEU A 67 25.27 0.84 7.05
C LEU A 67 26.29 1.79 6.39
N LYS A 68 26.27 3.09 6.70
CA LYS A 68 27.30 4.01 6.19
C LYS A 68 28.62 3.88 6.96
N GLU A 69 28.54 3.64 8.26
CA GLU A 69 29.69 3.59 9.16
C GLU A 69 30.43 2.24 9.06
N LYS A 70 29.68 1.14 9.03
CA LYS A 70 30.22 -0.21 9.31
C LYS A 70 30.13 -1.20 8.17
N LEU A 71 29.30 -0.97 7.15
CA LEU A 71 29.08 -1.95 6.09
C LEU A 71 30.37 -2.39 5.38
N ALA A 72 31.28 -1.46 5.09
CA ALA A 72 32.53 -1.75 4.39
C ALA A 72 33.50 -2.65 5.18
N GLU A 73 33.37 -2.70 6.51
CA GLU A 73 34.23 -3.49 7.40
C GLU A 73 33.83 -4.99 7.39
N TYR A 74 32.56 -5.28 7.12
CA TYR A 74 31.99 -6.64 7.23
C TYR A 74 31.61 -7.27 5.88
N LEU A 75 31.90 -6.61 4.75
CA LEU A 75 31.71 -7.18 3.41
C LEU A 75 32.94 -7.93 2.94
N GLU A 76 32.70 -9.06 2.28
CA GLU A 76 33.76 -9.73 1.51
C GLU A 76 34.12 -8.91 0.26
N PRO A 77 35.34 -9.06 -0.30
CA PRO A 77 35.76 -8.30 -1.48
C PRO A 77 34.83 -8.46 -2.68
N ASP A 78 34.32 -9.68 -2.90
CA ASP A 78 33.37 -9.98 -3.99
C ASP A 78 32.00 -9.32 -3.74
N GLU A 79 31.46 -9.46 -2.53
CA GLU A 79 30.22 -8.79 -2.12
C GLU A 79 30.33 -7.26 -2.24
N SER A 80 31.50 -6.69 -1.91
CA SER A 80 31.76 -5.25 -1.97
C SER A 80 31.75 -4.74 -3.41
N GLN A 81 32.39 -5.46 -4.33
CA GLN A 81 32.34 -5.15 -5.76
C GLN A 81 30.91 -5.25 -6.31
N ALA A 82 30.18 -6.31 -5.96
CA ALA A 82 28.79 -6.48 -6.35
C ALA A 82 27.90 -5.34 -5.83
N TYR A 83 28.06 -4.96 -4.56
CA TYR A 83 27.32 -3.86 -3.94
C TYR A 83 27.61 -2.50 -4.59
N GLN A 84 28.88 -2.21 -4.88
CA GLN A 84 29.27 -1.00 -5.62
C GLN A 84 28.68 -0.97 -7.03
N GLY A 85 28.71 -2.10 -7.74
CA GLY A 85 28.09 -2.22 -9.06
C GLY A 85 26.58 -2.00 -9.04
N LEU A 86 25.88 -2.53 -8.03
CA LEU A 86 24.44 -2.27 -7.82
C LEU A 86 24.16 -0.80 -7.50
N LYS A 87 25.01 -0.17 -6.70
CA LYS A 87 24.91 1.25 -6.35
C LYS A 87 25.07 2.16 -7.57
N GLU A 88 26.03 1.87 -8.44
CA GLU A 88 26.21 2.60 -9.70
C GLU A 88 25.02 2.38 -10.66
N LYS A 89 24.49 1.15 -10.77
CA LYS A 89 23.27 0.88 -11.55
C LYS A 89 22.07 1.67 -11.03
N LEU A 90 21.90 1.74 -9.71
CA LEU A 90 20.82 2.52 -9.09
C LEU A 90 20.98 4.02 -9.41
N LYS A 91 22.21 4.55 -9.33
CA LYS A 91 22.53 5.93 -9.69
C LYS A 91 22.23 6.24 -11.17
N GLN A 92 22.60 5.35 -12.08
CA GLN A 92 22.28 5.46 -13.50
C GLN A 92 20.76 5.45 -13.73
N LEU A 93 20.06 4.50 -13.09
CA LEU A 93 18.61 4.39 -13.16
C LEU A 93 17.90 5.67 -12.65
N GLU A 94 18.40 6.26 -11.56
CA GLU A 94 17.92 7.55 -11.05
C GLU A 94 18.20 8.72 -12.00
N ALA A 95 19.33 8.72 -12.69
CA ALA A 95 19.64 9.71 -13.72
C ALA A 95 18.69 9.59 -14.91
N ASP A 96 18.39 8.37 -15.36
CA ASP A 96 17.43 8.12 -16.43
C ASP A 96 16.00 8.51 -16.04
N ARG A 97 15.63 8.29 -14.78
CA ARG A 97 14.34 8.77 -14.25
C ARG A 97 14.21 10.29 -14.30
N LYS A 98 15.29 11.05 -14.10
CA LYS A 98 15.25 12.52 -14.21
C LYS A 98 15.01 13.01 -15.65
N LYS A 99 15.31 12.19 -16.66
CA LYS A 99 15.05 12.51 -18.09
C LYS A 99 13.57 12.32 -18.45
N LEU A 100 12.81 11.57 -17.66
CA LEU A 100 11.38 11.34 -17.90
C LEU A 100 10.56 12.57 -17.45
N PRO A 101 9.51 12.93 -18.19
CA PRO A 101 8.58 13.98 -17.75
C PRO A 101 7.89 13.56 -16.43
N PRO A 102 7.54 14.52 -15.56
CA PRO A 102 6.97 14.23 -14.24
C PRO A 102 5.64 13.47 -14.35
N ARG A 103 5.36 12.59 -13.37
CA ARG A 103 4.06 11.93 -13.27
C ARG A 103 2.97 12.97 -13.00
N LYS A 104 1.84 12.83 -13.67
CA LYS A 104 0.60 13.55 -13.39
C LYS A 104 -0.25 12.66 -12.48
N ALA A 105 -0.66 13.21 -11.35
CA ALA A 105 -1.47 12.50 -10.39
C ALA A 105 -2.68 13.36 -10.00
N ALA A 106 -3.85 12.72 -9.87
CA ALA A 106 -5.06 13.36 -9.38
C ALA A 106 -5.38 12.85 -7.97
N LEU A 107 -5.76 13.76 -7.07
CA LEU A 107 -6.23 13.39 -5.74
C LEU A 107 -7.50 12.53 -5.88
N SER A 108 -7.46 11.33 -5.33
CA SER A 108 -8.55 10.35 -5.40
C SER A 108 -8.39 9.28 -4.33
N VAL A 109 -9.48 8.65 -3.91
CA VAL A 109 -9.43 7.51 -2.98
C VAL A 109 -8.97 6.27 -3.76
N ARG A 110 -7.66 6.03 -3.83
CA ARG A 110 -7.09 4.94 -4.64
C ARG A 110 -7.03 3.60 -3.91
N ARG A 111 -6.89 3.61 -2.57
CA ARG A 111 -6.76 2.37 -1.80
C ARG A 111 -8.09 1.64 -1.67
N SER A 112 -8.45 0.89 -2.71
CA SER A 112 -9.43 -0.19 -2.61
C SER A 112 -8.68 -1.49 -2.80
N LEU A 113 -8.63 -2.31 -1.75
CA LEU A 113 -7.99 -3.62 -1.84
C LEU A 113 -8.96 -4.57 -2.54
N LYS A 114 -8.48 -5.24 -3.60
CA LYS A 114 -9.21 -6.34 -4.24
C LYS A 114 -9.50 -7.47 -3.25
N ALA A 115 -8.52 -7.79 -2.41
CA ALA A 115 -8.65 -8.66 -1.25
C ALA A 115 -8.58 -7.80 0.03
N PRO A 116 -9.74 -7.43 0.61
CA PRO A 116 -9.76 -6.66 1.85
C PRO A 116 -9.19 -7.50 3.00
N ARG A 117 -8.60 -6.83 3.99
CA ARG A 117 -8.09 -7.52 5.19
C ARG A 117 -9.25 -8.14 5.97
N GLU A 118 -8.97 -9.25 6.62
CA GLU A 118 -9.89 -9.86 7.57
C GLU A 118 -10.18 -8.87 8.71
N THR A 119 -11.41 -8.90 9.20
CA THR A 119 -11.88 -8.01 10.26
C THR A 119 -12.28 -8.85 11.46
N PHE A 120 -11.96 -8.38 12.65
CA PHE A 120 -12.17 -9.10 13.90
C PHE A 120 -12.84 -8.19 14.92
N VAL A 121 -13.62 -8.78 15.82
CA VAL A 121 -14.07 -8.07 17.03
C VAL A 121 -12.86 -7.82 17.91
N LEU A 122 -12.64 -6.57 18.33
CA LEU A 122 -11.52 -6.23 19.20
C LEU A 122 -11.95 -6.40 20.66
N LEU A 123 -11.39 -7.39 21.35
CA LEU A 123 -11.77 -7.69 22.74
C LEU A 123 -11.41 -6.51 23.64
N ARG A 124 -12.41 -5.98 24.34
CA ARG A 124 -12.31 -4.77 25.19
C ARG A 124 -11.74 -3.55 24.43
N GLY A 125 -11.91 -3.52 23.10
CA GLY A 125 -11.39 -2.45 22.25
C GLY A 125 -9.87 -2.46 22.05
N ASN A 126 -9.15 -3.51 22.47
CA ASN A 126 -7.70 -3.58 22.29
C ASN A 126 -7.34 -4.06 20.87
N PRO A 127 -6.65 -3.24 20.03
CA PRO A 127 -6.27 -3.62 18.66
C PRO A 127 -5.29 -4.80 18.57
N HIS A 128 -4.59 -5.13 19.67
CA HIS A 128 -3.63 -6.24 19.72
C HIS A 128 -4.27 -7.56 20.16
N VAL A 129 -5.55 -7.55 20.52
CA VAL A 129 -6.29 -8.73 20.99
C VAL A 129 -7.50 -8.96 20.08
N PRO A 130 -7.28 -9.55 18.89
CA PRO A 130 -8.39 -9.94 18.02
C PRO A 130 -9.18 -11.08 18.67
N GLY A 131 -10.51 -10.92 18.69
CA GLY A 131 -11.48 -11.96 18.99
C GLY A 131 -12.00 -12.60 17.72
N ASP A 132 -13.31 -12.86 17.66
CA ASP A 132 -13.92 -13.56 16.55
C ASP A 132 -13.84 -12.78 15.23
N ARG A 133 -13.58 -13.51 14.14
CA ARG A 133 -13.62 -12.97 12.78
C ARG A 133 -15.06 -12.63 12.41
N VAL A 134 -15.25 -11.49 11.75
CA VAL A 134 -16.53 -11.04 11.23
C VAL A 134 -16.51 -10.91 9.72
N GLU A 135 -17.62 -11.27 9.10
CA GLU A 135 -17.86 -11.07 7.67
C GLU A 135 -18.76 -9.84 7.43
N PRO A 136 -18.74 -9.25 6.23
CA PRO A 136 -19.68 -8.20 5.86
C PRO A 136 -21.12 -8.69 5.92
N GLY A 137 -22.00 -7.89 6.53
CA GLY A 137 -23.44 -8.13 6.58
C GLY A 137 -24.21 -6.82 6.67
N PHE A 138 -25.52 -6.91 6.53
CA PHE A 138 -26.43 -5.78 6.75
C PHE A 138 -27.02 -5.83 8.16
N PRO A 139 -27.52 -4.71 8.71
CA PRO A 139 -28.17 -4.72 10.01
C PRO A 139 -29.42 -5.61 10.00
N GLU A 140 -29.49 -6.58 10.93
CA GLU A 140 -30.59 -7.54 11.08
C GLU A 140 -31.99 -6.91 11.13
N LEU A 141 -32.09 -5.68 11.66
CA LEU A 141 -33.34 -4.93 11.76
C LEU A 141 -34.06 -4.77 10.41
N PHE A 142 -33.34 -4.86 9.30
CA PHE A 142 -33.86 -4.65 7.95
C PHE A 142 -34.15 -5.96 7.19
N GLY A 143 -34.14 -7.11 7.87
CA GLY A 143 -34.58 -8.39 7.33
C GLY A 143 -33.51 -9.16 6.54
N GLU A 144 -32.58 -8.47 5.87
CA GLU A 144 -31.47 -9.11 5.17
C GLU A 144 -30.23 -9.24 6.07
N THR A 145 -29.85 -10.49 6.32
CA THR A 145 -28.62 -11.00 6.95
C THR A 145 -27.30 -10.58 6.30
N GLU A 146 -27.16 -11.11 5.10
CA GLU A 146 -25.86 -11.53 4.59
C GLU A 146 -25.57 -10.77 3.30
N ALA A 147 -24.43 -10.06 3.29
CA ALA A 147 -24.01 -9.33 2.10
C ALA A 147 -23.27 -10.30 1.17
N ILE A 148 -23.96 -10.81 0.15
CA ILE A 148 -23.35 -11.66 -0.88
C ILE A 148 -22.41 -10.80 -1.73
N ILE A 149 -21.11 -10.94 -1.52
CA ILE A 149 -20.09 -10.20 -2.27
C ILE A 149 -19.49 -11.11 -3.34
N PRO A 150 -19.73 -10.84 -4.64
CA PRO A 150 -19.16 -11.65 -5.70
C PRO A 150 -17.64 -11.54 -5.70
N LYS A 151 -16.96 -12.65 -6.03
CA LYS A 151 -15.51 -12.65 -6.16
C LYS A 151 -15.11 -11.67 -7.28
N PRO A 152 -14.17 -10.76 -7.03
CA PRO A 152 -13.81 -9.76 -8.03
C PRO A 152 -13.12 -10.41 -9.24
N THR A 153 -13.51 -9.99 -10.44
CA THR A 153 -12.91 -10.48 -11.70
C THR A 153 -11.44 -10.06 -11.81
N GLN A 154 -10.66 -10.65 -12.75
CA GLN A 154 -9.25 -10.29 -12.92
C GLN A 154 -9.05 -8.78 -13.14
N ASP A 155 -9.93 -8.15 -13.92
CA ASP A 155 -9.87 -6.73 -14.28
C ASP A 155 -10.36 -5.78 -13.17
N GLN A 156 -11.10 -6.28 -12.19
CA GLN A 156 -11.62 -5.46 -11.10
C GLN A 156 -10.52 -5.11 -10.08
N GLN A 157 -10.40 -3.81 -9.83
CA GLN A 157 -9.43 -3.22 -8.90
C GLN A 157 -9.95 -3.16 -7.45
N THR A 158 -11.24 -3.44 -7.22
CA THR A 158 -11.89 -3.31 -5.91
C THR A 158 -12.56 -4.62 -5.49
N SER A 159 -12.84 -4.78 -4.20
CA SER A 159 -13.51 -5.97 -3.64
C SER A 159 -15.01 -6.05 -3.92
N GLY A 160 -15.63 -5.05 -4.56
CA GLY A 160 -17.09 -5.03 -4.78
C GLY A 160 -17.94 -4.68 -3.56
N ARG A 161 -17.40 -4.72 -2.31
CA ARG A 161 -18.15 -4.44 -1.07
C ARG A 161 -18.97 -3.15 -1.09
N ARG A 162 -18.40 -2.05 -1.61
CA ARG A 162 -19.08 -0.75 -1.71
C ARG A 162 -20.23 -0.76 -2.71
N ARG A 163 -20.11 -1.54 -3.79
CA ARG A 163 -21.15 -1.68 -4.80
C ARG A 163 -22.34 -2.46 -4.22
N VAL A 164 -22.06 -3.59 -3.57
CA VAL A 164 -23.09 -4.40 -2.88
C VAL A 164 -23.86 -3.56 -1.86
N LEU A 165 -23.16 -2.76 -1.06
CA LEU A 165 -23.82 -1.83 -0.12
C LEU A 165 -24.68 -0.78 -0.85
N ALA A 166 -24.18 -0.19 -1.94
CA ALA A 166 -24.92 0.82 -2.69
C ALA A 166 -26.18 0.23 -3.36
N GLU A 167 -26.08 -0.98 -3.90
CA GLU A 167 -27.21 -1.72 -4.49
C GLU A 167 -28.26 -2.03 -3.41
N TRP A 168 -27.85 -2.48 -2.22
CA TRP A 168 -28.76 -2.70 -1.08
C TRP A 168 -29.45 -1.42 -0.58
N ILE A 169 -28.72 -0.30 -0.52
CA ILE A 169 -29.31 1.00 -0.14
C ILE A 169 -30.33 1.45 -1.20
N ALA A 170 -30.01 1.28 -2.49
CA ALA A 170 -30.84 1.74 -3.59
C ALA A 170 -31.92 0.74 -4.03
N ASP A 171 -32.02 -0.41 -3.36
CA ASP A 171 -32.99 -1.45 -3.70
C ASP A 171 -34.43 -0.93 -3.57
N GLU A 172 -35.29 -1.25 -4.53
CA GLU A 172 -36.69 -0.83 -4.53
C GLU A 172 -37.49 -1.42 -3.36
N ASN A 173 -37.06 -2.56 -2.83
CA ASN A 173 -37.64 -3.19 -1.63
C ASN A 173 -37.17 -2.50 -0.34
N ASN A 174 -36.15 -1.63 -0.40
CA ASN A 174 -35.68 -0.88 0.76
C ASN A 174 -36.55 0.37 1.01
N MET A 175 -37.58 0.20 1.85
CA MET A 175 -38.54 1.27 2.17
C MET A 175 -37.92 2.48 2.89
N LEU A 176 -36.73 2.34 3.48
CA LEU A 176 -36.12 3.40 4.30
C LEU A 176 -35.49 4.48 3.46
N THR A 177 -34.87 4.11 2.34
CA THR A 177 -34.17 5.05 1.46
C THR A 177 -35.12 6.14 0.97
N SER A 178 -36.28 5.75 0.47
CA SER A 178 -37.33 6.68 0.04
C SER A 178 -37.83 7.56 1.18
N ARG A 179 -38.10 6.98 2.36
CA ARG A 179 -38.58 7.73 3.54
C ARG A 179 -37.54 8.74 4.04
N VAL A 180 -36.27 8.37 4.10
CA VAL A 180 -35.17 9.24 4.54
C VAL A 180 -35.00 10.42 3.58
N ILE A 181 -35.09 10.19 2.27
CA ILE A 181 -35.00 11.26 1.28
C ILE A 181 -36.18 12.24 1.40
N VAL A 182 -37.42 11.75 1.54
CA VAL A 182 -38.59 12.62 1.75
C VAL A 182 -38.44 13.45 3.02
N ASN A 183 -38.04 12.84 4.13
CA ASN A 183 -37.81 13.56 5.40
C ASN A 183 -36.73 14.63 5.25
N ARG A 184 -35.67 14.35 4.48
CA ARG A 184 -34.59 15.31 4.25
C ARG A 184 -35.02 16.46 3.36
N ILE A 185 -35.88 16.22 2.38
CA ILE A 185 -36.51 17.29 1.59
C ILE A 185 -37.33 18.18 2.52
N TRP A 186 -38.22 17.61 3.32
CA TRP A 186 -39.04 18.38 4.27
C TRP A 186 -38.24 19.15 5.31
N GLN A 187 -37.10 18.62 5.78
CA GLN A 187 -36.23 19.35 6.71
C GLN A 187 -35.66 20.65 6.11
N HIS A 188 -35.55 20.73 4.79
CA HIS A 188 -34.96 21.86 4.07
C HIS A 188 -36.00 22.77 3.41
N HIS A 189 -37.30 22.57 3.64
CA HIS A 189 -38.40 23.39 3.13
C HIS A 189 -39.24 23.93 4.29
#